data_AF-A0A7S2UEP9-F1
#
_entry.id   AF-A0A7S2UEP9-F1
#
_cell.length_a   1.000
_cell.length_b   1.000
_cell.length_c   1.000
_cell.angle_alpha   90.00
_cell.angle_beta   90.00
_cell.angle_gamma   90.00
#
_symmetry.space_group_name_H-M   'P 1'
#
loop_
_entity.id
_entity.type
_entity.pdbx_description
1 polymer ?
#
loop_
_entity_poly.entity_id
_entity_poly.type
_entity_poly.pdbx_seq_one_letter_code
_entity_poly.pdbx_strand_id
1 'polypeptide(L)'
;EIRKRHIITMPPVLDPKNSKVDGLAFLGLSLARRSPQGHPNSMTHQTAFNLSDVIDRDYDFLQSTDDNGWLVGGGEPGPPISYKLAAKDSAHVEIMRIGTFRPEWGGVAEKDIVEAMTSGAILIPEIEVLPTAVEANPDSPPELEIRFDMKPSVPNYTDPDAPLPVNWHIRFLHNQLFKHFQFPSRFCPGAFHSTILRKADFRSDMHREVYFEMCEAVIKKWRLSGPKPLNNGAWGIDGRPLEEPGEYNSGIWLFADRENITHFFPPNFLPPYDTPEKKELILDVLREEWDEQTLSWNPAGYKEKKITQKQESNNSNNPVAFAAAKAAASLEPRMCGFNS
;
A
#
# COMPACT_ATOMS: atom_id res chain seq x y z
N GLU A 1 -27.78 -39.78 -7.55
CA GLU A 1 -26.41 -39.46 -8.04
C GLU A 1 -25.64 -38.71 -6.96
N ILE A 2 -24.54 -39.28 -6.48
CA ILE A 2 -23.65 -38.64 -5.50
C ILE A 2 -22.65 -37.80 -6.30
N ARG A 3 -22.70 -36.46 -6.15
CA ARG A 3 -21.73 -35.53 -6.74
C ARG A 3 -20.34 -35.88 -6.23
N LYS A 4 -19.47 -36.38 -7.13
CA LYS A 4 -18.04 -36.56 -6.86
C LYS A 4 -17.43 -35.19 -6.58
N ARG A 5 -17.00 -34.97 -5.34
CA ARG A 5 -16.12 -33.85 -4.98
C ARG A 5 -14.87 -33.95 -5.86
N HIS A 6 -14.59 -32.91 -6.64
CA HIS A 6 -13.30 -32.76 -7.29
C HIS A 6 -12.24 -32.73 -6.18
N ILE A 7 -11.39 -33.75 -6.14
CA ILE A 7 -10.20 -33.74 -5.30
C ILE A 7 -9.26 -32.76 -6.01
N ILE A 8 -9.21 -31.53 -5.51
CA ILE A 8 -8.17 -30.56 -5.89
C ILE A 8 -6.86 -31.20 -5.42
N THR A 9 -6.08 -31.70 -6.37
CA THR A 9 -4.72 -32.15 -6.11
C THR A 9 -3.97 -30.90 -5.69
N MET A 10 -3.57 -30.85 -4.42
CA MET A 10 -2.75 -29.74 -3.93
C MET A 10 -1.48 -29.68 -4.79
N PRO A 11 -1.15 -28.51 -5.38
CA PRO A 11 0.11 -28.36 -6.07
C PRO A 11 1.26 -28.71 -5.10
N PRO A 12 2.35 -29.33 -5.60
CA PRO A 12 3.45 -29.74 -4.75
C PRO A 12 3.98 -28.52 -3.99
N VAL A 13 3.95 -28.60 -2.66
CA VAL A 13 4.49 -27.59 -1.76
C VAL A 13 5.96 -27.38 -2.12
N LEU A 14 6.27 -26.19 -2.65
CA LEU A 14 7.62 -25.85 -3.08
C LEU A 14 8.56 -25.78 -1.88
N ASP A 15 9.71 -26.45 -1.97
CA ASP A 15 10.70 -26.48 -0.89
C ASP A 15 11.25 -25.06 -0.63
N PRO A 16 11.03 -24.50 0.57
CA PRO A 16 11.57 -23.22 1.02
C PRO A 16 13.05 -22.99 0.74
N LYS A 17 13.86 -24.05 0.80
CA LYS A 17 15.32 -23.98 0.68
C LYS A 17 15.79 -23.95 -0.76
N ASN A 18 14.93 -24.34 -1.70
CA ASN A 18 15.23 -24.46 -3.12
C ASN A 18 14.51 -23.43 -3.99
N SER A 19 13.58 -22.65 -3.42
CA SER A 19 12.86 -21.58 -4.12
C SER A 19 13.71 -20.31 -4.10
N LYS A 20 14.39 -19.99 -5.21
CA LYS A 20 15.08 -18.70 -5.38
C LYS A 20 14.06 -17.67 -5.86
N VAL A 21 13.76 -16.69 -5.01
CA VAL A 21 12.84 -15.58 -5.30
C VAL A 21 13.52 -14.62 -6.28
N ASP A 22 13.57 -14.99 -7.56
CA ASP A 22 14.01 -14.09 -8.64
C ASP A 22 12.81 -13.75 -9.52
N GLY A 23 12.13 -12.66 -9.16
CA GLY A 23 11.15 -12.01 -10.01
C GLY A 23 10.41 -10.88 -9.30
N LEU A 24 9.82 -10.00 -10.10
CA LEU A 24 9.15 -8.77 -9.65
C LEU A 24 7.66 -8.74 -10.04
N ALA A 25 7.08 -9.87 -10.41
CA ALA A 25 5.67 -9.94 -10.74
C ALA A 25 4.81 -9.87 -9.46
N PHE A 26 3.72 -9.11 -9.51
CA PHE A 26 2.80 -8.96 -8.38
C PHE A 26 1.39 -8.58 -8.82
N LEU A 27 0.42 -8.86 -7.93
CA LEU A 27 -0.91 -8.29 -7.99
C LEU A 27 -0.98 -7.08 -7.07
N GLY A 28 -1.54 -5.97 -7.57
CA GLY A 28 -1.56 -4.74 -6.80
C GLY A 28 -2.51 -3.68 -7.32
N LEU A 29 -2.53 -2.56 -6.60
CA LEU A 29 -3.20 -1.33 -7.03
C LEU A 29 -2.19 -0.43 -7.70
N SER A 30 -2.58 0.23 -8.78
CA SER A 30 -1.74 1.24 -9.39
C SER A 30 -2.06 2.63 -8.84
N LEU A 31 -1.02 3.34 -8.41
CA LEU A 31 -1.07 4.74 -7.99
C LEU A 31 -0.46 5.69 -9.04
N ALA A 32 -0.03 5.12 -10.17
CA ALA A 32 0.50 5.83 -11.30
C ALA A 32 -0.56 6.77 -11.88
N ARG A 33 -0.16 8.03 -12.09
CA ARG A 33 -1.03 9.15 -12.51
C ARG A 33 -0.47 9.82 -13.74
N ARG A 34 -1.32 9.96 -14.75
CA ARG A 34 -1.07 10.84 -15.89
C ARG A 34 -1.23 12.28 -15.47
N SER A 35 -0.12 13.03 -15.43
CA SER A 35 -0.16 14.46 -15.15
C SER A 35 1.02 15.19 -15.79
N PRO A 36 0.88 16.49 -16.15
CA PRO A 36 1.99 17.28 -16.65
C PRO A 36 3.15 17.44 -15.65
N GLN A 37 2.83 17.46 -14.35
CA GLN A 37 3.80 17.57 -13.26
C GLN A 37 4.41 16.23 -12.84
N GLY A 38 3.79 15.12 -13.25
CA GLY A 38 4.25 13.75 -13.05
C GLY A 38 4.57 13.10 -14.40
N HIS A 39 4.02 11.91 -14.65
CA HIS A 39 4.38 11.13 -15.82
C HIS A 39 3.32 11.35 -16.91
N PRO A 40 3.61 12.09 -18.00
CA PRO A 40 2.60 12.48 -19.00
C PRO A 40 2.04 11.30 -19.81
N ASN A 41 2.73 10.16 -19.76
CA ASN A 41 2.38 8.92 -20.46
C ASN A 41 1.97 7.80 -19.50
N SER A 42 1.68 8.12 -18.24
CA SER A 42 1.29 7.10 -17.26
C SER A 42 0.01 6.41 -17.70
N MET A 43 -0.07 5.10 -17.52
CA MET A 43 -1.23 4.33 -18.02
C MET A 43 -2.42 4.41 -17.08
N THR A 44 -2.25 4.17 -15.78
CA THR A 44 -3.38 3.87 -14.89
C THR A 44 -4.15 5.08 -14.36
N HIS A 45 -3.77 6.28 -14.80
CA HIS A 45 -4.53 7.53 -14.69
C HIS A 45 -5.14 7.85 -13.31
N GLN A 46 -4.55 7.42 -12.18
CA GLN A 46 -5.26 7.64 -10.91
C GLN A 46 -5.44 9.13 -10.62
N THR A 47 -6.66 9.55 -10.27
CA THR A 47 -6.99 10.97 -10.01
C THR A 47 -7.52 11.22 -8.61
N ALA A 48 -7.59 10.20 -7.76
CA ALA A 48 -8.18 10.29 -6.43
C ALA A 48 -7.35 11.17 -5.48
N PHE A 49 -6.02 10.99 -5.50
CA PHE A 49 -5.12 11.65 -4.57
C PHE A 49 -4.01 12.38 -5.32
N ASN A 50 -3.83 13.68 -5.05
CA ASN A 50 -2.68 14.39 -5.61
C ASN A 50 -1.42 14.05 -4.81
N LEU A 51 -0.74 12.97 -5.17
CA LEU A 51 0.44 12.51 -4.41
C LEU A 51 1.59 13.52 -4.41
N SER A 52 1.57 14.55 -5.27
CA SER A 52 2.53 15.66 -5.17
C SER A 52 2.37 16.48 -3.89
N ASP A 53 1.23 16.42 -3.21
CA ASP A 53 0.99 17.12 -1.94
C ASP A 53 1.83 16.53 -0.79
N VAL A 54 2.36 15.30 -0.93
CA VAL A 54 3.20 14.62 0.08
C VAL A 54 4.64 14.39 -0.41
N ILE A 55 5.05 15.09 -1.47
CA ILE A 55 6.37 14.96 -2.08
C ILE A 55 7.13 16.28 -1.91
N ASP A 56 8.38 16.18 -1.48
CA ASP A 56 9.31 17.31 -1.37
C ASP A 56 10.06 17.56 -2.69
N ARG A 57 9.34 17.92 -3.76
CA ARG A 57 9.95 18.02 -5.10
C ARG A 57 11.11 19.00 -5.13
N ASP A 58 11.01 20.09 -4.37
CA ASP A 58 12.01 21.16 -4.36
C ASP A 58 13.18 20.92 -3.40
N TYR A 59 13.18 19.76 -2.73
CA TYR A 59 14.19 19.38 -1.74
C TYR A 59 14.31 20.42 -0.63
N ASP A 60 13.19 21.00 -0.19
CA ASP A 60 13.16 21.95 0.92
C ASP A 60 13.45 21.24 2.26
N PHE A 61 13.09 19.96 2.38
CA PHE A 61 13.26 19.14 3.58
C PHE A 61 14.36 18.09 3.43
N LEU A 62 14.42 17.43 2.28
CA LEU A 62 15.38 16.37 1.98
C LEU A 62 16.71 16.94 1.49
N GLN A 63 17.79 16.35 1.98
CA GLN A 63 19.14 16.59 1.51
C GLN A 63 19.51 15.64 0.37
N SER A 64 19.15 14.36 0.49
CA SER A 64 19.46 13.35 -0.54
C SER A 64 18.52 12.13 -0.51
N THR A 65 18.55 11.36 -1.59
CA THR A 65 17.86 10.10 -1.85
C THR A 65 18.73 9.25 -2.80
N ASP A 66 18.37 7.99 -3.05
CA ASP A 66 19.07 7.15 -4.03
C ASP A 66 18.71 7.49 -5.49
N ASP A 67 19.27 6.72 -6.43
CA ASP A 67 19.11 6.92 -7.86
C ASP A 67 17.73 6.52 -8.42
N ASN A 68 16.81 6.03 -7.57
CA ASN A 68 15.43 5.77 -7.97
C ASN A 68 14.57 7.04 -7.97
N GLY A 69 14.97 8.09 -7.25
CA GLY A 69 14.19 9.33 -7.12
C GLY A 69 12.80 9.13 -6.49
N TRP A 70 11.84 9.97 -6.90
CA TRP A 70 10.46 9.97 -6.39
C TRP A 70 9.59 8.91 -7.07
N LEU A 71 9.31 7.80 -6.40
CA LEU A 71 8.58 6.66 -6.95
C LEU A 71 7.06 6.88 -7.07
N VAL A 72 6.47 7.76 -6.26
CA VAL A 72 5.05 8.16 -6.38
C VAL A 72 4.89 9.56 -6.97
N GLY A 73 3.66 9.89 -7.40
CA GLY A 73 3.35 11.21 -7.96
C GLY A 73 3.73 11.39 -9.45
N GLY A 74 4.05 10.29 -10.14
CA GLY A 74 4.40 10.29 -11.56
C GLY A 74 5.82 10.74 -11.85
N GLY A 75 6.72 10.72 -10.88
CA GLY A 75 8.11 11.12 -11.09
C GLY A 75 8.29 12.60 -11.45
N GLU A 76 9.54 12.99 -11.69
CA GLU A 76 9.90 14.31 -12.20
C GLU A 76 9.79 14.34 -13.73
N PRO A 77 9.41 15.48 -14.35
CA PRO A 77 9.17 15.57 -15.79
C PRO A 77 10.41 15.35 -16.68
N GLY A 78 11.58 15.09 -16.08
CA GLY A 78 12.84 14.77 -16.76
C GLY A 78 13.36 15.89 -17.69
N PRO A 79 14.54 15.71 -18.29
CA PRO A 79 15.09 16.71 -19.21
C PRO A 79 14.20 16.85 -20.47
N PRO A 80 14.03 18.06 -21.04
CA PRO A 80 14.66 19.32 -20.64
C PRO A 80 13.88 20.12 -19.57
N ILE A 81 12.76 19.60 -19.06
CA ILE A 81 11.87 20.33 -18.13
C ILE A 81 12.47 20.36 -16.72
N SER A 82 13.11 19.28 -16.31
CA SER A 82 13.79 19.13 -15.03
C SER A 82 15.10 18.37 -15.23
N TYR A 83 16.17 18.82 -14.58
CA TYR A 83 17.43 18.05 -14.52
C TYR A 83 17.44 17.03 -13.36
N LYS A 84 16.32 16.93 -12.62
CA LYS A 84 16.13 15.92 -11.58
C LYS A 84 15.89 14.55 -12.22
N LEU A 85 16.19 13.48 -11.49
CA LEU A 85 15.99 12.11 -11.96
C LEU A 85 14.52 11.88 -12.31
N ALA A 86 14.24 11.60 -13.58
CA ALA A 86 12.90 11.20 -14.01
C ALA A 86 12.55 9.89 -13.33
N ALA A 87 11.41 9.84 -12.64
CA ALA A 87 11.01 8.59 -12.01
C ALA A 87 10.13 7.77 -12.96
N LYS A 88 10.25 6.46 -12.81
CA LYS A 88 9.48 5.48 -13.55
C LYS A 88 8.01 5.57 -13.15
N ASP A 89 7.13 5.23 -14.09
CA ASP A 89 5.69 5.09 -13.82
C ASP A 89 5.41 3.80 -13.04
N SER A 90 5.88 3.76 -11.79
CA SER A 90 5.94 2.54 -10.99
C SER A 90 5.26 2.69 -9.64
N ALA A 91 4.41 3.70 -9.44
CA ALA A 91 3.71 3.90 -8.19
C ALA A 91 2.63 2.82 -8.01
N HIS A 92 2.75 1.99 -6.99
CA HIS A 92 1.81 0.88 -6.73
C HIS A 92 1.66 0.58 -5.24
N VAL A 93 0.55 -0.08 -4.89
CA VAL A 93 0.38 -0.80 -3.63
C VAL A 93 0.42 -2.28 -3.95
N GLU A 94 1.46 -2.97 -3.49
CA GLU A 94 1.58 -4.42 -3.65
C GLU A 94 0.59 -5.12 -2.71
N ILE A 95 -0.24 -6.02 -3.27
CA ILE A 95 -1.18 -6.85 -2.48
C ILE A 95 -0.63 -8.26 -2.33
N MET A 96 -0.05 -8.82 -3.40
CA MET A 96 0.62 -10.13 -3.34
C MET A 96 1.74 -10.18 -4.36
N ARG A 97 2.96 -10.46 -3.88
CA ARG A 97 4.09 -10.80 -4.75
C ARG A 97 3.98 -12.24 -5.25
N ILE A 98 4.07 -12.38 -6.56
CA ILE A 98 4.18 -13.65 -7.28
C ILE A 98 5.67 -13.96 -7.55
N GLY A 99 6.50 -12.92 -7.70
CA GLY A 99 7.89 -13.06 -8.08
C GLY A 99 8.01 -13.39 -9.56
N THR A 100 7.97 -14.66 -9.92
CA THR A 100 8.21 -15.12 -11.29
C THR A 100 7.02 -15.86 -11.87
N PHE A 101 6.88 -15.82 -13.20
CA PHE A 101 5.87 -16.62 -13.90
C PHE A 101 6.30 -18.06 -14.17
N ARG A 102 7.43 -18.51 -13.60
CA ARG A 102 8.01 -19.84 -13.79
C ARG A 102 7.74 -20.74 -12.59
N PRO A 103 6.80 -21.69 -12.66
CA PRO A 103 6.49 -22.61 -11.55
C PRO A 103 7.70 -23.41 -11.07
N GLU A 104 8.60 -23.78 -11.97
CA GLU A 104 9.83 -24.51 -11.65
C GLU A 104 10.82 -23.71 -10.78
N TRP A 105 10.66 -22.39 -10.69
CA TRP A 105 11.45 -21.51 -9.81
C TRP A 105 10.68 -21.10 -8.55
N GLY A 106 9.51 -21.69 -8.36
CA GLY A 106 8.64 -21.42 -7.24
C GLY A 106 7.69 -20.24 -7.43
N GLY A 107 7.45 -19.85 -8.69
CA GLY A 107 6.46 -18.85 -9.10
C GLY A 107 5.09 -19.45 -9.48
N VAL A 108 4.24 -18.65 -10.13
CA VAL A 108 2.94 -19.09 -10.67
C VAL A 108 2.83 -18.68 -12.13
N ALA A 109 2.42 -19.60 -13.01
CA ALA A 109 2.27 -19.27 -14.42
C ALA A 109 1.20 -18.18 -14.61
N GLU A 110 1.48 -17.22 -15.50
CA GLU A 110 0.58 -16.09 -15.77
C GLU A 110 -0.84 -16.54 -16.12
N LYS A 111 -0.97 -17.60 -16.93
CA LYS A 111 -2.28 -18.17 -17.29
C LYS A 111 -3.10 -18.64 -16.07
N ASP A 112 -2.44 -19.20 -15.05
CA ASP A 112 -3.10 -19.74 -13.87
C ASP A 112 -3.56 -18.58 -12.96
N ILE A 113 -2.80 -17.48 -12.94
CA ILE A 113 -3.19 -16.23 -12.29
C ILE A 113 -4.42 -15.65 -12.99
N VAL A 114 -4.39 -15.51 -14.32
CA VAL A 114 -5.51 -14.97 -15.10
C VAL A 114 -6.76 -15.84 -14.92
N GLU A 115 -6.64 -17.16 -14.94
CA GLU A 115 -7.75 -18.08 -14.70
C GLU A 115 -8.34 -17.91 -13.29
N ALA A 116 -7.51 -17.87 -12.24
CA ALA A 116 -7.98 -17.67 -10.87
C ALA A 116 -8.71 -16.32 -10.68
N MET A 117 -8.18 -15.25 -11.29
CA MET A 117 -8.74 -13.90 -11.19
C MET A 117 -10.02 -13.71 -12.01
N THR A 118 -10.23 -14.51 -13.07
CA THR A 118 -11.41 -14.41 -13.95
C THR A 118 -12.51 -15.44 -13.67
N SER A 119 -12.18 -16.56 -13.04
CA SER A 119 -13.11 -17.66 -12.77
C SER A 119 -14.13 -17.37 -11.66
N GLY A 120 -13.95 -16.27 -10.90
CA GLY A 120 -14.74 -15.99 -9.70
C GLY A 120 -14.22 -16.70 -8.44
N ALA A 121 -13.06 -17.37 -8.52
CA ALA A 121 -12.40 -17.97 -7.36
C ALA A 121 -11.89 -16.92 -6.35
N ILE A 122 -11.55 -15.72 -6.85
CA ILE A 122 -11.20 -14.54 -6.06
C ILE A 122 -12.34 -13.53 -6.18
N LEU A 123 -12.91 -13.12 -5.05
CA LEU A 123 -13.93 -12.08 -4.98
C LEU A 123 -13.24 -10.71 -4.95
N ILE A 124 -13.38 -9.97 -6.05
CA ILE A 124 -12.78 -8.64 -6.25
C ILE A 124 -13.87 -7.60 -5.98
N PRO A 125 -13.82 -6.87 -4.86
CA PRO A 125 -14.75 -5.80 -4.60
C PRO A 125 -14.50 -4.59 -5.51
N GLU A 126 -15.48 -3.70 -5.61
CA GLU A 126 -15.21 -2.30 -5.96
C GLU A 126 -14.26 -1.70 -4.92
N ILE A 127 -13.03 -1.42 -5.34
CA ILE A 127 -11.94 -1.03 -4.46
C ILE A 127 -11.92 0.48 -4.30
N GLU A 128 -12.33 0.94 -3.12
CA GLU A 128 -12.06 2.30 -2.65
C GLU A 128 -11.00 2.27 -1.57
N VAL A 129 -10.03 3.18 -1.68
CA VAL A 129 -8.92 3.29 -0.73
C VAL A 129 -8.78 4.70 -0.19
N LEU A 130 -8.14 4.82 0.96
CA LEU A 130 -7.80 6.07 1.62
C LEU A 130 -6.38 5.96 2.20
N PRO A 131 -5.44 6.84 1.81
CA PRO A 131 -4.16 6.94 2.50
C PRO A 131 -4.34 7.25 3.99
N THR A 132 -3.65 6.52 4.85
CA THR A 132 -3.81 6.60 6.30
C THR A 132 -2.69 7.34 7.00
N ALA A 133 -1.48 7.32 6.45
CA ALA A 133 -0.30 7.96 7.01
C ALA A 133 0.81 8.10 5.94
N VAL A 134 1.81 8.93 6.24
CA VAL A 134 3.13 8.89 5.62
C VAL A 134 4.14 8.55 6.70
N GLU A 135 4.94 7.51 6.51
CA GLU A 135 5.86 6.99 7.52
C GLU A 135 7.27 6.77 6.94
N ALA A 136 8.29 6.83 7.80
CA ALA A 136 9.62 6.31 7.50
C ALA A 136 9.69 4.85 7.95
N ASN A 137 10.16 3.97 7.06
CA ASN A 137 10.39 2.58 7.40
C ASN A 137 11.62 2.44 8.34
N PRO A 138 11.89 1.26 8.92
CA PRO A 138 12.97 1.08 9.88
C PRO A 138 14.38 0.99 9.26
N ASP A 139 14.52 1.10 7.93
CA ASP A 139 15.83 1.06 7.28
C ASP A 139 16.67 2.30 7.60
N SER A 140 17.98 2.20 7.36
CA SER A 140 18.91 3.33 7.51
C SER A 140 19.82 3.44 6.28
N PRO A 141 19.73 4.54 5.50
CA PRO A 141 18.66 5.54 5.52
C PRO A 141 17.28 4.96 5.16
N PRO A 142 16.16 5.52 5.68
CA PRO A 142 14.83 4.94 5.55
C PRO A 142 14.24 5.10 4.14
N GLU A 143 13.27 4.26 3.81
CA GLU A 143 12.29 4.56 2.77
C GLU A 143 11.15 5.40 3.37
N LEU A 144 10.61 6.34 2.59
CA LEU A 144 9.37 7.02 2.96
C LEU A 144 8.22 6.35 2.24
N GLU A 145 7.12 6.11 2.95
CA GLU A 145 6.01 5.29 2.47
C GLU A 145 4.68 5.98 2.75
N ILE A 146 3.76 5.91 1.78
CA ILE A 146 2.34 6.24 2.00
C ILE A 146 1.59 4.96 2.35
N ARG A 147 0.89 4.96 3.48
CA ARG A 147 0.23 3.78 4.07
C ARG A 147 -1.24 3.69 3.69
N PHE A 148 -1.75 2.47 3.55
CA PHE A 148 -3.16 2.15 3.28
C PHE A 148 -3.67 1.13 4.31
N ASP A 149 -3.47 1.44 5.59
CA ASP A 149 -3.83 0.54 6.68
C ASP A 149 -5.33 0.34 6.75
N MET A 150 -5.74 -0.85 7.19
CA MET A 150 -7.12 -1.09 7.61
C MET A 150 -7.39 -0.42 8.97
N LYS A 151 -8.42 0.43 9.07
CA LYS A 151 -8.78 1.12 10.32
C LYS A 151 -10.29 0.97 10.63
N PRO A 152 -10.68 0.48 11.84
CA PRO A 152 -9.80 -0.08 12.87
C PRO A 152 -9.07 -1.34 12.37
N SER A 153 -7.92 -1.65 12.98
CA SER A 153 -7.11 -2.82 12.59
C SER A 153 -7.79 -4.14 12.93
N VAL A 154 -8.70 -4.12 13.91
CA VAL A 154 -9.57 -5.25 14.25
C VAL A 154 -11.02 -4.79 14.04
N PRO A 155 -11.73 -5.35 13.04
CA PRO A 155 -13.15 -5.11 12.84
C PRO A 155 -13.97 -5.50 14.07
N ASN A 156 -15.16 -4.92 14.20
CA ASN A 156 -16.13 -5.41 15.18
C ASN A 156 -16.84 -6.65 14.61
N TYR A 157 -16.44 -7.84 15.08
CA TYR A 157 -17.00 -9.11 14.62
C TYR A 157 -18.35 -9.47 15.26
N THR A 158 -18.81 -8.71 16.24
CA THR A 158 -19.99 -9.04 17.05
C THR A 158 -21.18 -8.13 16.77
N ASP A 159 -20.93 -6.93 16.25
CA ASP A 159 -21.95 -5.95 15.92
C ASP A 159 -22.27 -6.01 14.42
N PRO A 160 -23.43 -6.57 14.03
CA PRO A 160 -23.82 -6.68 12.62
C PRO A 160 -24.12 -5.32 11.98
N ASP A 161 -24.24 -4.24 12.75
CA ASP A 161 -24.50 -2.88 12.24
C ASP A 161 -23.22 -2.04 12.14
N ALA A 162 -22.11 -2.47 12.78
CA ALA A 162 -20.83 -1.75 12.73
C ALA A 162 -20.32 -1.59 11.29
N PRO A 163 -19.86 -0.40 10.86
CA PRO A 163 -19.37 -0.21 9.49
C PRO A 163 -18.15 -1.10 9.20
N LEU A 164 -17.99 -1.50 7.94
CA LEU A 164 -16.76 -2.16 7.51
C LEU A 164 -15.56 -1.21 7.72
N PRO A 165 -14.39 -1.71 8.11
CA PRO A 165 -13.20 -0.87 8.29
C PRO A 165 -12.80 -0.14 7.01
N VAL A 166 -12.20 1.04 7.14
CA VAL A 166 -11.55 1.71 6.00
C VAL A 166 -10.47 0.77 5.42
N ASN A 167 -10.31 0.77 4.09
CA ASN A 167 -9.36 -0.05 3.35
C ASN A 167 -9.52 -1.58 3.52
N TRP A 168 -10.65 -2.07 4.04
CA TRP A 168 -10.89 -3.50 4.22
C TRP A 168 -10.68 -4.32 2.94
N HIS A 169 -10.99 -3.73 1.77
CA HIS A 169 -10.83 -4.33 0.44
C HIS A 169 -9.43 -4.91 0.22
N ILE A 170 -8.39 -4.20 0.68
CA ILE A 170 -7.00 -4.57 0.45
C ILE A 170 -6.64 -5.83 1.24
N ARG A 171 -7.00 -5.87 2.54
CA ARG A 171 -6.78 -7.05 3.38
C ARG A 171 -7.65 -8.23 2.92
N PHE A 172 -8.88 -7.97 2.50
CA PHE A 172 -9.79 -8.98 1.98
C PHE A 172 -9.24 -9.67 0.73
N LEU A 173 -8.71 -8.90 -0.23
CA LEU A 173 -8.05 -9.41 -1.42
C LEU A 173 -6.76 -10.16 -1.06
N HIS A 174 -5.89 -9.56 -0.26
CA HIS A 174 -4.66 -10.19 0.22
C HIS A 174 -4.94 -11.58 0.82
N ASN A 175 -5.94 -11.68 1.71
CA ASN A 175 -6.26 -12.93 2.39
C ASN A 175 -6.76 -14.02 1.44
N GLN A 176 -7.65 -13.66 0.50
CA GLN A 176 -8.10 -14.62 -0.51
C GLN A 176 -6.95 -15.09 -1.40
N LEU A 177 -6.12 -14.15 -1.88
CA LEU A 177 -5.00 -14.43 -2.77
C LEU A 177 -3.96 -15.34 -2.11
N PHE A 178 -3.56 -15.04 -0.87
CA PHE A 178 -2.59 -15.87 -0.14
C PHE A 178 -3.13 -17.26 0.18
N LYS A 179 -4.42 -17.39 0.50
CA LYS A 179 -5.06 -18.69 0.74
C LYS A 179 -5.21 -19.50 -0.55
N HIS A 180 -5.49 -18.85 -1.67
CA HIS A 180 -5.70 -19.50 -2.96
C HIS A 180 -4.38 -19.98 -3.57
N PHE A 181 -3.39 -19.11 -3.70
CA PHE A 181 -2.17 -19.41 -4.44
C PHE A 181 -1.11 -20.15 -3.63
N GLN A 182 -1.23 -20.17 -2.29
CA GLN A 182 -0.33 -20.88 -1.37
C GLN A 182 1.17 -20.84 -1.78
N PHE A 183 1.94 -19.90 -1.23
CA PHE A 183 3.39 -19.77 -1.45
C PHE A 183 3.89 -19.33 -2.84
N PRO A 184 3.31 -18.34 -3.56
CA PRO A 184 3.73 -18.06 -4.93
C PRO A 184 5.02 -17.23 -5.12
N SER A 185 5.49 -16.40 -4.17
CA SER A 185 6.95 -16.24 -3.88
C SER A 185 7.20 -15.30 -2.68
N ARG A 186 6.96 -15.85 -1.48
CA ARG A 186 7.53 -15.49 -0.16
C ARG A 186 7.44 -14.08 0.45
N PHE A 187 6.93 -13.02 -0.18
CA PHE A 187 6.92 -11.72 0.52
C PHE A 187 6.07 -10.61 -0.08
N CYS A 188 5.19 -10.00 0.71
CA CYS A 188 4.88 -8.57 0.61
C CYS A 188 5.35 -7.96 1.95
N PRO A 189 6.39 -7.12 1.99
CA PRO A 189 6.88 -6.52 3.24
C PRO A 189 5.82 -5.63 3.88
N GLY A 190 5.52 -5.87 5.15
CA GLY A 190 4.87 -4.90 6.03
C GLY A 190 3.44 -4.52 5.63
N ALA A 191 2.92 -3.46 6.24
CA ALA A 191 1.57 -3.02 5.90
C ALA A 191 1.48 -2.50 4.46
N PHE A 192 0.27 -2.50 3.92
CA PHE A 192 -0.01 -2.04 2.57
C PHE A 192 0.46 -0.60 2.40
N HIS A 193 1.39 -0.40 1.48
CA HIS A 193 2.02 0.88 1.26
C HIS A 193 2.39 1.07 -0.21
N SER A 194 2.73 2.32 -0.53
CA SER A 194 3.50 2.65 -1.73
C SER A 194 4.74 3.42 -1.30
N THR A 195 5.91 2.99 -1.77
CA THR A 195 7.16 3.70 -1.49
C THR A 195 7.14 5.04 -2.21
N ILE A 196 7.26 6.14 -1.47
CA ILE A 196 7.39 7.50 -1.99
C ILE A 196 8.77 7.72 -2.56
N LEU A 197 9.81 7.36 -1.80
CA LEU A 197 11.22 7.47 -2.16
C LEU A 197 12.06 6.54 -1.29
N ARG A 198 13.29 6.25 -1.73
CA ARG A 198 14.24 5.40 -1.00
C ARG A 198 15.44 6.16 -0.48
N LYS A 199 15.98 5.67 0.63
CA LYS A 199 17.19 6.23 1.26
C LYS A 199 17.07 7.74 1.58
N ALA A 200 15.96 8.13 2.19
CA ALA A 200 15.71 9.51 2.59
C ALA A 200 16.75 10.00 3.59
N ASP A 201 17.46 11.05 3.22
CA ASP A 201 18.32 11.80 4.12
C ASP A 201 17.76 13.22 4.26
N PHE A 202 17.44 13.62 5.49
CA PHE A 202 16.85 14.92 5.77
C PHE A 202 17.93 15.95 6.08
N ARG A 203 17.71 17.21 5.70
CA ARG A 203 18.64 18.31 5.97
C ARG A 203 18.93 18.50 7.47
N SER A 204 17.95 18.22 8.33
CA SER A 204 18.09 18.11 9.78
C SER A 204 16.88 17.40 10.38
N ASP A 205 16.95 17.05 11.67
CA ASP A 205 15.80 16.51 12.40
C ASP A 205 14.59 17.46 12.39
N MET A 206 14.83 18.78 12.43
CA MET A 206 13.75 19.78 12.32
C MET A 206 13.06 19.73 10.95
N HIS A 207 13.82 19.56 9.86
CA HIS A 207 13.21 19.42 8.53
C HIS A 207 12.41 18.11 8.42
N ARG A 208 12.88 17.04 9.06
CA ARG A 208 12.13 15.78 9.16
C ARG A 208 10.80 15.99 9.87
N GLU A 209 10.78 16.66 11.02
CA GLU A 209 9.56 16.95 11.79
C GLU A 209 8.56 17.76 10.95
N VAL A 210 9.01 18.86 10.35
CA VAL A 210 8.14 19.73 9.53
C VAL A 210 7.60 19.00 8.30
N TYR A 211 8.41 18.15 7.66
CA TYR A 211 7.95 17.32 6.53
C TYR A 211 6.79 16.40 6.93
N PHE A 212 6.90 15.70 8.07
CA PHE A 212 5.84 14.81 8.52
C PHE A 212 4.59 15.56 9.00
N GLU A 213 4.73 16.75 9.58
CA GLU A 213 3.59 17.62 9.90
C GLU A 213 2.83 18.07 8.65
N MET A 214 3.55 18.45 7.59
CA MET A 214 2.97 18.77 6.28
C MET A 214 2.21 17.56 5.71
N CYS A 215 2.84 16.37 5.72
CA CYS A 215 2.22 15.15 5.23
C CYS A 215 0.94 14.81 6.01
N GLU A 216 0.97 14.91 7.34
CA GLU A 216 -0.21 14.65 8.19
C GLU A 216 -1.36 15.62 7.91
N ALA A 217 -1.06 16.89 7.63
CA ALA A 217 -2.09 17.87 7.23
C ALA A 217 -2.78 17.46 5.91
N VAL A 218 -2.02 16.94 4.95
CA VAL A 218 -2.55 16.42 3.68
C VAL A 218 -3.36 15.14 3.88
N ILE A 219 -2.88 14.19 4.67
CA ILE A 219 -3.61 12.97 5.02
C ILE A 219 -4.94 13.31 5.70
N LYS A 220 -4.97 14.27 6.62
CA LYS A 220 -6.21 14.77 7.24
C LYS A 220 -7.18 15.33 6.21
N LYS A 221 -6.70 16.13 5.24
CA LYS A 221 -7.53 16.67 4.16
C LYS A 221 -8.13 15.55 3.29
N TRP A 222 -7.36 14.54 2.92
CA TRP A 222 -7.87 13.40 2.15
C TRP A 222 -8.89 12.59 2.95
N ARG A 223 -8.66 12.40 4.26
CA ARG A 223 -9.61 11.72 5.17
C ARG A 223 -10.99 12.40 5.19
N LEU A 224 -11.05 13.73 5.12
CA LEU A 224 -12.33 14.46 5.02
C LEU A 224 -13.09 14.18 3.72
N SER A 225 -12.39 13.79 2.65
CA SER A 225 -12.99 13.46 1.35
C SER A 225 -13.47 12.01 1.25
N GLY A 226 -13.12 11.18 2.24
CA GLY A 226 -13.43 9.76 2.30
C GLY A 226 -12.60 8.89 1.35
N PRO A 227 -12.78 7.55 1.43
CA PRO A 227 -12.22 6.61 0.45
C PRO A 227 -12.63 6.95 -0.98
N LYS A 228 -11.76 6.62 -1.94
CA LYS A 228 -11.97 6.88 -3.36
C LYS A 228 -11.55 5.68 -4.22
N PRO A 229 -12.23 5.43 -5.34
CA PRO A 229 -11.71 4.57 -6.39
C PRO A 229 -10.46 5.22 -7.00
N LEU A 230 -9.45 4.41 -7.32
CA LEU A 230 -8.21 4.93 -7.91
C LEU A 230 -8.34 5.17 -9.41
N ASN A 231 -9.16 4.40 -10.12
CA ASN A 231 -9.27 4.48 -11.57
C ASN A 231 -10.42 5.41 -11.99
N ASN A 232 -10.36 5.95 -13.19
CA ASN A 232 -11.46 6.70 -13.80
C ASN A 232 -11.68 6.31 -15.28
N GLY A 233 -10.93 5.31 -15.75
CA GLY A 233 -10.96 4.79 -17.10
C GLY A 233 -11.48 3.36 -17.16
N ALA A 234 -11.71 2.93 -18.39
CA ALA A 234 -12.14 1.60 -18.75
C ALA A 234 -10.95 0.76 -19.19
N TRP A 235 -10.88 -0.50 -18.78
CA TRP A 235 -9.71 -1.33 -19.04
C TRP A 235 -10.11 -2.74 -19.44
N GLY A 236 -9.52 -3.20 -20.54
CA GLY A 236 -9.62 -4.58 -20.99
C GLY A 236 -8.80 -5.48 -20.07
N ILE A 237 -9.11 -6.78 -20.12
CA ILE A 237 -8.38 -7.77 -19.32
C ILE A 237 -6.89 -7.80 -19.63
N ASP A 238 -6.49 -7.42 -20.85
CA ASP A 238 -5.11 -7.29 -21.31
C ASP A 238 -4.42 -5.99 -20.83
N GLY A 239 -5.04 -5.27 -19.90
CA GLY A 239 -4.53 -4.03 -19.32
C GLY A 239 -4.59 -2.84 -20.26
N ARG A 240 -5.22 -2.95 -21.44
CA ARG A 240 -5.34 -1.85 -22.41
C ARG A 240 -6.58 -0.99 -22.13
N PRO A 241 -6.51 0.33 -22.38
CA PRO A 241 -7.66 1.19 -22.22
C PRO A 241 -8.75 0.81 -23.23
N LEU A 242 -10.01 0.79 -22.79
CA LEU A 242 -11.16 0.62 -23.68
C LEU A 242 -11.67 1.99 -24.15
N GLU A 243 -12.28 2.04 -25.33
CA GLU A 243 -12.86 3.26 -25.89
C GLU A 243 -14.13 3.68 -25.15
N GLU A 244 -14.94 2.69 -24.75
CA GLU A 244 -16.15 2.90 -23.97
C GLU A 244 -15.84 2.96 -22.48
N PRO A 245 -16.51 3.83 -21.71
CA PRO A 245 -16.35 3.89 -20.26
C PRO A 245 -16.67 2.55 -19.62
N GLY A 246 -15.83 2.15 -18.66
CA GLY A 246 -15.98 0.92 -17.92
C GLY A 246 -17.11 1.07 -16.91
N GLU A 247 -17.72 -0.06 -16.55
CA GLU A 247 -18.75 -0.07 -15.50
C GLU A 247 -18.17 0.31 -14.13
N TYR A 248 -16.88 0.03 -13.90
CA TYR A 248 -16.22 0.22 -12.62
C TYR A 248 -14.96 1.07 -12.72
N ASN A 249 -14.79 1.93 -11.72
CA ASN A 249 -13.65 2.83 -11.55
C ASN A 249 -12.56 2.22 -10.64
N SER A 250 -12.54 0.91 -10.48
CA SER A 250 -11.59 0.23 -9.60
C SER A 250 -11.29 -1.17 -10.12
N GLY A 251 -10.29 -1.83 -9.54
CA GLY A 251 -9.87 -3.17 -9.92
C GLY A 251 -8.44 -3.43 -9.47
N ILE A 252 -7.97 -4.63 -9.77
CA ILE A 252 -6.61 -5.08 -9.42
C ILE A 252 -5.81 -5.35 -10.69
N TRP A 253 -4.54 -4.99 -10.65
CA TRP A 253 -3.63 -5.07 -11.80
C TRP A 253 -2.64 -6.21 -11.61
N LEU A 254 -2.33 -6.92 -12.69
CA LEU A 254 -1.15 -7.79 -12.76
C LEU A 254 0.02 -7.01 -13.34
N PHE A 255 1.08 -6.95 -12.56
CA PHE A 255 2.37 -6.40 -12.93
C PHE A 255 3.31 -7.56 -13.25
N ALA A 256 3.92 -7.57 -14.44
CA ALA A 256 5.05 -8.44 -14.74
C ALA A 256 6.33 -7.95 -14.03
N ASP A 257 6.42 -6.63 -13.87
CA ASP A 257 7.34 -5.93 -12.99
C ASP A 257 6.76 -4.55 -12.66
N ARG A 258 7.49 -3.74 -11.88
CA ARG A 258 7.04 -2.42 -11.42
C ARG A 258 6.67 -1.42 -12.53
N GLU A 259 7.09 -1.64 -13.77
CA GLU A 259 6.86 -0.76 -14.93
C GLU A 259 5.92 -1.36 -15.98
N ASN A 260 5.69 -2.67 -15.92
CA ASN A 260 4.98 -3.41 -16.95
C ASN A 260 3.70 -4.05 -16.39
N ILE A 261 2.58 -3.38 -16.64
CA ILE A 261 1.24 -3.93 -16.41
C ILE A 261 0.86 -4.83 -17.58
N THR A 262 0.39 -6.05 -17.28
CA THR A 262 -0.05 -7.01 -18.32
C THR A 262 -1.54 -7.27 -18.31
N HIS A 263 -2.20 -7.16 -17.15
CA HIS A 263 -3.62 -7.44 -17.03
C HIS A 263 -4.33 -6.51 -16.05
N PHE A 264 -5.63 -6.34 -16.28
CA PHE A 264 -6.56 -5.69 -15.37
C PHE A 264 -7.71 -6.63 -15.05
N PHE A 265 -8.09 -6.71 -13.78
CA PHE A 265 -9.21 -7.50 -13.32
C PHE A 265 -10.26 -6.58 -12.67
N PRO A 266 -11.43 -6.41 -13.30
CA PRO A 266 -12.50 -5.58 -12.75
C PRO A 266 -13.17 -6.24 -11.54
N PRO A 267 -13.96 -5.47 -10.77
CA PRO A 267 -14.80 -5.99 -9.70
C PRO A 267 -15.73 -7.09 -10.19
N ASN A 268 -15.85 -8.15 -9.39
CA ASN A 268 -16.81 -9.24 -9.58
C ASN A 268 -17.64 -9.53 -8.31
N PHE A 269 -17.34 -8.82 -7.21
CA PHE A 269 -18.07 -8.86 -5.94
C PHE A 269 -18.61 -7.46 -5.66
N LEU A 270 -19.84 -7.20 -6.09
CA LEU A 270 -20.39 -5.84 -6.19
C LEU A 270 -21.12 -5.41 -4.91
N PRO A 271 -21.34 -4.11 -4.66
CA PRO A 271 -22.20 -3.62 -3.58
C PRO A 271 -23.68 -4.02 -3.80
N PRO A 272 -24.57 -3.84 -2.79
CA PRO A 272 -24.29 -3.40 -1.41
C PRO A 272 -23.46 -4.44 -0.64
N TYR A 273 -22.55 -4.00 0.23
CA TYR A 273 -21.69 -4.86 1.06
C TYR A 273 -22.20 -5.02 2.50
N ASP A 274 -23.16 -4.20 2.90
CA ASP A 274 -23.77 -4.15 4.22
C ASP A 274 -24.90 -5.17 4.41
N THR A 275 -25.24 -5.95 3.38
CA THR A 275 -26.13 -7.11 3.53
C THR A 275 -25.53 -8.12 4.52
N PRO A 276 -26.34 -8.75 5.40
CA PRO A 276 -25.85 -9.70 6.38
C PRO A 276 -24.92 -10.78 5.80
N GLU A 277 -25.28 -11.36 4.66
CA GLU A 277 -24.55 -12.46 4.03
C GLU A 277 -23.16 -12.04 3.54
N LYS A 278 -23.06 -10.88 2.85
CA LYS A 278 -21.77 -10.37 2.38
C LYS A 278 -20.92 -9.87 3.53
N LYS A 279 -21.53 -9.22 4.52
CA LYS A 279 -20.81 -8.72 5.69
C LYS A 279 -20.22 -9.87 6.49
N GLU A 280 -20.98 -10.95 6.70
CA GLU A 280 -20.47 -12.18 7.31
C GLU A 280 -19.29 -12.75 6.52
N LEU A 281 -19.41 -12.88 5.20
CA LEU A 281 -18.34 -13.36 4.32
C LEU A 281 -17.08 -12.49 4.42
N ILE A 282 -17.24 -11.17 4.34
CA ILE A 282 -16.13 -10.21 4.42
C ILE A 282 -15.44 -10.34 5.78
N LEU A 283 -16.22 -10.30 6.87
CA LEU A 283 -15.68 -10.38 8.21
C LEU A 283 -15.00 -11.72 8.48
N ASP A 284 -15.53 -12.84 7.97
CA ASP A 284 -14.90 -14.16 8.08
C ASP A 284 -13.52 -14.19 7.43
N VAL A 285 -13.38 -13.61 6.22
CA VAL A 285 -12.07 -13.49 5.56
C VAL A 285 -11.12 -12.57 6.33
N LEU A 286 -11.63 -11.53 6.98
CA LEU A 286 -10.84 -10.56 7.76
C LEU A 286 -10.51 -11.03 9.19
N ARG A 287 -11.09 -12.13 9.68
CA ARG A 287 -10.82 -12.69 11.03
C ARG A 287 -9.38 -13.12 11.22
N GLU A 288 -8.66 -13.40 10.14
CA GLU A 288 -7.28 -13.83 10.15
C GLU A 288 -6.39 -12.81 9.45
N GLU A 289 -5.15 -12.72 9.90
CA GLU A 289 -4.09 -12.00 9.20
C GLU A 289 -2.86 -12.88 9.08
N TRP A 290 -2.11 -12.67 8.00
CA TRP A 290 -0.85 -13.36 7.79
C TRP A 290 0.22 -12.71 8.67
N ASP A 291 0.89 -13.52 9.48
CA ASP A 291 2.03 -13.09 10.29
C ASP A 291 3.33 -13.37 9.54
N GLU A 292 4.04 -12.30 9.20
CA GLU A 292 5.31 -12.33 8.46
C GLU A 292 6.47 -12.93 9.28
N GLN A 293 6.41 -12.89 10.61
CA GLN A 293 7.48 -13.42 11.46
C GLN A 293 7.37 -14.94 11.60
N THR A 294 6.16 -15.43 11.81
CA THR A 294 5.90 -16.88 11.99
C THR A 294 5.57 -17.59 10.68
N LEU A 295 5.29 -16.84 9.61
CA LEU A 295 4.85 -17.34 8.31
C LEU A 295 3.59 -18.22 8.42
N SER A 296 2.61 -17.71 9.17
CA SER A 296 1.38 -18.44 9.46
C SER A 296 0.16 -17.52 9.56
N TRP A 297 -1.05 -18.09 9.45
CA TRP A 297 -2.29 -17.37 9.70
C TRP A 297 -2.55 -17.28 11.20
N ASN A 298 -2.74 -16.06 11.69
CA ASN A 298 -3.12 -15.78 13.07
C ASN A 298 -4.47 -15.05 13.12
N PRO A 299 -5.21 -15.14 14.24
CA PRO A 299 -6.36 -14.28 14.45
C PRO A 299 -5.97 -12.79 14.33
N ALA A 300 -6.77 -11.99 13.64
CA ALA A 300 -6.47 -10.58 13.44
C ALA A 300 -6.35 -9.83 14.79
N GLY A 301 -5.28 -9.04 14.94
CA GLY A 301 -4.97 -8.34 16.18
C GLY A 301 -4.27 -9.20 17.24
N TYR A 302 -3.87 -10.42 16.90
CA TYR A 302 -3.07 -11.27 17.78
C TYR A 302 -1.68 -10.65 18.00
N LYS A 303 -1.43 -10.15 19.21
CA LYS A 303 -0.09 -9.77 19.65
C LYS A 303 0.49 -10.92 20.47
N GLU A 304 1.50 -11.60 19.93
CA GLU A 304 2.27 -12.55 20.74
C GLU A 304 2.77 -11.83 22.00
N LYS A 305 2.39 -12.35 23.17
CA LYS A 305 3.01 -11.92 24.42
C LYS A 305 4.46 -12.38 24.36
N LYS A 306 5.39 -11.48 24.02
CA LYS A 306 6.82 -11.71 24.27
C LYS A 306 7.00 -11.95 25.77
N ILE A 307 7.07 -13.21 26.18
CA ILE A 307 7.64 -13.59 27.47
C ILE A 307 9.14 -13.39 27.32
N THR A 308 9.59 -12.16 27.50
CA THR A 308 11.01 -11.89 27.74
C THR A 308 11.18 -11.78 29.25
N GLN A 309 11.41 -12.92 29.89
CA GLN A 309 12.09 -12.92 31.18
C GLN A 309 13.49 -12.37 30.95
N LYS A 310 13.71 -11.11 31.33
CA LYS A 310 15.04 -10.65 31.73
C LYS A 310 14.89 -9.80 32.99
N GLN A 311 15.32 -10.40 34.09
CA GLN A 311 15.62 -9.73 35.36
C GLN A 311 16.72 -8.66 35.16
N GLU A 312 16.76 -7.76 36.15
CA GLU A 312 17.82 -6.81 36.52
C GLU A 312 17.95 -5.57 35.62
N SER A 313 18.13 -4.33 36.09
CA SER A 313 18.25 -3.72 37.42
C SER A 313 18.40 -2.20 37.19
N ASN A 314 17.93 -1.37 38.12
CA ASN A 314 18.33 0.03 38.40
C ASN A 314 19.12 0.81 37.34
N ASN A 315 18.62 1.98 36.91
CA ASN A 315 19.28 3.23 37.29
C ASN A 315 18.40 4.48 37.13
N SER A 316 18.47 5.31 38.15
CA SER A 316 17.90 6.64 38.30
C SER A 316 18.71 7.71 37.53
N ASN A 317 18.08 8.87 37.38
CA ASN A 317 18.62 10.19 36.98
C ASN A 317 18.83 10.45 35.48
N ASN A 318 17.94 11.27 34.90
CA ASN A 318 18.29 12.06 33.71
C ASN A 318 17.78 13.51 33.86
N PRO A 319 18.64 14.53 34.00
CA PRO A 319 18.24 15.91 34.32
C PRO A 319 17.90 16.78 33.09
N VAL A 320 17.66 16.20 31.91
CA VAL A 320 17.48 16.94 30.65
C VAL A 320 16.06 17.52 30.50
N ALA A 321 15.11 17.13 31.35
CA ALA A 321 13.71 17.58 31.27
C ALA A 321 13.47 19.04 31.71
N PHE A 322 14.46 19.74 32.28
CA PHE A 322 14.29 21.10 32.81
C PHE A 322 14.75 22.25 31.89
N ALA A 323 15.38 21.95 30.75
CA ALA A 323 15.88 22.99 29.83
C ALA A 323 14.86 23.41 28.75
N ALA A 324 13.92 22.52 28.39
CA ALA A 324 12.94 22.79 27.32
C ALA A 324 11.83 23.78 27.71
N ALA A 325 11.56 23.95 29.01
CA ALA A 325 10.49 24.83 29.49
C ALA A 325 10.83 26.34 29.47
N LYS A 326 12.09 26.71 29.19
CA LYS A 326 12.54 28.12 29.26
C LYS A 326 12.70 28.81 27.89
N ALA A 327 12.64 28.07 26.79
CA ALA A 327 12.75 28.63 25.43
C ALA A 327 11.39 29.03 24.81
N ALA A 328 10.26 28.57 25.37
CA ALA A 328 8.92 28.81 24.82
C ALA A 328 8.27 30.14 25.27
N ALA A 329 8.97 30.99 26.03
CA ALA A 329 8.41 32.22 26.62
C ALA A 329 8.96 33.54 26.06
N SER A 330 9.67 33.55 24.92
CA SER A 330 10.27 34.79 24.38
C SER A 330 9.88 35.16 22.94
N LEU A 331 8.75 34.70 22.44
CA LEU A 331 8.23 35.12 21.14
C LEU A 331 6.85 35.78 21.28
N GLU A 332 6.86 37.05 21.70
CA GLU A 332 5.74 37.97 21.43
C GLU A 332 5.99 38.74 20.11
N PRO A 333 4.94 39.04 19.34
CA PRO A 333 5.06 39.60 17.99
C PRO A 333 5.31 41.11 18.00
N ARG A 334 6.29 41.58 17.20
CA ARG A 334 6.48 43.00 16.91
C ARG A 334 5.36 43.51 16.00
N MET A 335 4.47 44.34 16.55
CA MET A 335 3.57 45.16 15.75
C MET A 335 4.37 46.24 14.98
N CYS A 336 4.25 46.24 13.65
CA CYS A 336 4.64 47.36 12.81
C CYS A 336 3.58 48.46 12.93
N GLY A 337 3.94 49.59 13.52
CA GLY A 337 3.16 50.82 13.48
C GLY A 337 3.68 51.74 12.37
N PHE A 338 2.87 51.93 11.34
CA PHE A 338 2.91 53.12 10.48
C PHE A 338 2.40 54.33 11.29
N ASN A 339 3.10 55.46 11.23
CA ASN A 339 2.44 56.77 11.02
C ASN A 339 3.45 57.90 10.80
N SER A 340 3.09 58.73 9.79
CA SER A 340 3.51 60.08 9.41
C SER A 340 4.98 60.33 9.07
#